data_AF-A0A8T3SZN9-F1
#
_entry.id   AF-A0A8T3SZN9-F1
#
_cell.length_a   1.000
_cell.length_b   1.000
_cell.length_c   1.000
_cell.angle_alpha   90.00
_cell.angle_beta   90.00
_cell.angle_gamma   90.00
#
_symmetry.space_group_name_H-M   'P 1'
#
loop_
_entity.id
_entity.type
_entity.pdbx_description
1 polymer ?
#
loop_
_entity_poly.entity_id
_entity_poly.type
_entity_poly.pdbx_seq_one_letter_code
_entity_poly.pdbx_strand_id
1 'polypeptide(L)'
;MARPARIARSGAVRRLALSTDRSFLSRPHPTPRSVVVLHYYLGLPLPEAAEILGIRLGTAKSRLHRSLAAMRVAITADMESDSSALSRGHYA
;
A
#
# COMPACT_ATOMS: atom_id res chain seq x y z
N MET A 1 -27.60 19.92 -13.26
CA MET A 1 -27.79 18.46 -13.07
C MET A 1 -26.66 17.71 -13.76
N ALA A 2 -25.56 17.43 -13.05
CA ALA A 2 -24.47 16.58 -13.52
C ALA A 2 -24.39 15.37 -12.57
N ARG A 3 -24.42 14.16 -13.15
CA ARG A 3 -24.49 12.88 -12.43
C ARG A 3 -23.07 12.49 -11.99
N PRO A 4 -22.79 12.24 -10.70
CA PRO A 4 -21.50 11.70 -10.28
C PRO A 4 -21.44 10.19 -10.51
N ALA A 5 -20.84 9.77 -11.61
CA ALA A 5 -20.26 8.43 -11.78
C ALA A 5 -18.78 8.69 -12.10
N ARG A 6 -17.78 8.10 -11.43
CA ARG A 6 -17.51 6.68 -11.43
C ARG A 6 -16.32 6.43 -10.50
N ILE A 7 -16.55 6.47 -9.18
CA ILE A 7 -15.60 5.85 -8.24
C ILE A 7 -15.85 4.33 -8.30
N ALA A 8 -15.53 3.73 -9.44
CA ALA A 8 -15.39 2.29 -9.58
C ALA A 8 -13.91 2.00 -9.31
N ARG A 9 -13.59 1.58 -8.09
CA ARG A 9 -13.32 0.16 -7.82
C ARG A 9 -12.21 -0.40 -8.72
N SER A 10 -10.94 -0.05 -8.44
CA SER A 10 -9.82 -0.94 -8.77
C SER A 10 -9.44 -1.75 -7.52
N GLY A 11 -9.58 -3.06 -7.65
CA GLY A 11 -9.61 -4.04 -6.57
C GLY A 11 -8.22 -4.52 -6.14
N ALA A 12 -7.33 -3.62 -5.74
CA ALA A 12 -6.04 -3.99 -5.14
C ALA A 12 -6.07 -4.06 -3.60
N VAL A 13 -7.04 -3.38 -2.95
CA VAL A 13 -7.09 -3.24 -1.48
C VAL A 13 -7.87 -4.37 -0.79
N ARG A 14 -8.56 -5.24 -1.55
CA ARG A 14 -9.54 -6.20 -1.00
C ARG A 14 -8.98 -7.54 -0.51
N ARG A 15 -7.67 -7.80 -0.64
CA ARG A 15 -7.04 -9.04 -0.13
C ARG A 15 -6.46 -8.94 1.30
N LEU A 16 -6.52 -7.78 1.94
CA LEU A 16 -5.89 -7.55 3.26
C LEU A 16 -6.90 -7.29 4.41
N ALA A 17 -8.20 -7.37 4.17
CA ALA A 17 -9.23 -6.88 5.10
C ALA A 17 -10.10 -7.97 5.76
N LEU A 18 -9.58 -9.17 6.01
CA LEU A 18 -10.31 -10.24 6.73
C LEU A 18 -9.49 -10.94 7.83
N SER A 19 -8.73 -10.18 8.60
CA SER A 19 -8.24 -10.66 9.90
C SER A 19 -8.48 -9.60 10.96
N THR A 20 -9.74 -9.44 11.37
CA THR A 20 -10.07 -8.79 12.64
C THR A 20 -9.68 -9.75 13.77
N ASP A 21 -8.37 -9.92 13.95
CA ASP A 21 -7.82 -10.61 15.10
C ASP A 21 -7.47 -9.55 16.15
N ARG A 22 -8.18 -9.59 17.28
CA ARG A 22 -8.01 -8.65 18.39
C ARG A 22 -6.60 -8.73 19.00
N SER A 23 -5.86 -9.81 18.74
CA SER A 23 -4.46 -9.98 19.15
C SER A 23 -3.46 -9.12 18.35
N PHE A 24 -3.88 -8.52 17.23
CA PHE A 24 -3.06 -7.61 16.39
C PHE A 24 -2.67 -6.29 17.08
N LEU A 25 -3.39 -5.90 18.14
CA LEU A 25 -3.11 -4.70 18.92
C LEU A 25 -1.92 -4.84 19.89
N SER A 26 -1.46 -6.07 20.16
CA SER A 26 -0.43 -6.34 21.17
C SER A 26 1.00 -6.21 20.64
N ARG A 27 1.18 -6.16 19.33
CA ARG A 27 2.43 -5.80 18.66
C ARG A 27 2.07 -5.51 17.20
N PRO A 28 2.33 -4.30 16.67
CA PRO A 28 2.11 -4.06 15.26
C PRO A 28 3.00 -5.03 14.49
N HIS A 29 2.43 -6.12 13.98
CA HIS A 29 3.13 -7.01 13.06
C HIS A 29 3.55 -6.13 11.89
N PRO A 30 4.86 -5.88 11.70
CA PRO A 30 5.30 -4.81 10.83
C PRO A 30 5.09 -5.25 9.39
N THR A 31 3.90 -4.93 8.86
CA THR A 31 3.63 -5.08 7.45
C THR A 31 4.61 -4.20 6.67
N PRO A 32 4.96 -4.57 5.43
CA PRO A 32 5.81 -3.72 4.60
C PRO A 32 5.30 -2.27 4.51
N ARG A 33 3.97 -2.09 4.53
CA ARG A 33 3.33 -0.77 4.47
C ARG A 33 3.51 0.08 5.73
N SER A 34 3.70 -0.51 6.90
CA SER A 34 3.73 0.25 8.16
C SER A 34 4.86 1.29 8.22
N VAL A 35 6.05 0.97 7.70
CA VAL A 35 7.19 1.91 7.67
C VAL A 35 6.96 3.07 6.70
N VAL A 36 6.25 2.82 5.59
CA VAL A 36 5.90 3.85 4.60
C VAL A 36 4.88 4.83 5.20
N VAL A 37 3.88 4.33 5.91
CA VAL A 37 2.86 5.17 6.56
C VAL A 37 3.50 6.07 7.62
N LEU A 38 4.28 5.51 8.53
CA LEU A 38 4.95 6.29 9.58
C LEU A 38 5.87 7.37 8.98
N HIS A 39 6.70 6.99 8.01
CA HIS A 39 7.71 7.91 7.48
C HIS A 39 7.15 8.96 6.51
N TYR A 40 6.32 8.56 5.55
CA TYR A 40 5.85 9.45 4.48
C TYR A 40 4.48 10.08 4.76
N TYR A 41 3.55 9.34 5.38
CA TYR A 41 2.21 9.88 5.64
C TYR A 41 2.13 10.64 6.96
N LEU A 42 2.85 10.17 7.98
CA LEU A 42 2.90 10.83 9.28
C LEU A 42 4.15 11.69 9.47
N GLY A 43 5.05 11.74 8.47
CA GLY A 43 6.23 12.59 8.46
C GLY A 43 7.28 12.23 9.52
N LEU A 44 7.19 11.06 10.14
CA LEU A 44 8.09 10.69 11.22
C LEU A 44 9.51 10.42 10.68
N PRO A 45 10.57 10.86 11.39
CA PRO A 45 11.92 10.42 11.12
C PRO A 45 12.02 8.89 11.09
N LEU A 46 12.83 8.36 10.17
CA LEU A 46 13.00 6.91 10.03
C LEU A 46 13.50 6.18 11.30
N PRO A 47 14.37 6.77 12.14
CA PRO A 47 14.72 6.19 13.44
C PRO A 47 13.53 6.02 14.38
N GLU A 48 12.69 7.05 14.51
CA GLU A 48 11.48 7.03 15.35
C GLU A 48 10.45 6.01 14.82
N ALA A 49 10.28 5.94 13.50
CA ALA A 49 9.46 4.91 12.88
C ALA A 49 9.97 3.49 13.17
N ALA A 50 11.30 3.29 13.26
CA ALA A 50 11.89 2.00 13.59
C ALA A 50 11.65 1.60 15.05
N GLU A 51 11.74 2.56 15.97
CA GLU A 51 11.42 2.39 17.39
C GLU A 51 9.95 2.02 17.60
N ILE A 52 9.02 2.76 16.99
CA ILE A 52 7.57 2.47 17.05
C ILE A 52 7.26 1.06 16.54
N LEU A 53 7.94 0.63 15.47
CA LEU A 53 7.76 -0.71 14.89
C LEU A 53 8.53 -1.81 15.64
N GLY A 54 9.35 -1.49 16.64
CA GLY A 54 10.16 -2.45 17.36
C GLY A 54 11.19 -3.18 16.49
N ILE A 55 11.77 -2.51 15.50
CA ILE A 55 12.76 -3.07 14.56
C ILE A 55 14.06 -2.26 14.54
N ARG A 56 15.18 -2.89 14.13
CA ARG A 56 16.44 -2.15 13.94
C ARG A 56 16.31 -1.13 12.80
N LEU A 57 17.02 0.00 12.91
CA LEU A 57 17.08 1.02 11.87
C LEU A 57 17.51 0.46 10.50
N GLY A 58 18.46 -0.48 10.45
CA GLY A 58 18.85 -1.16 9.21
C GLY A 58 17.71 -1.99 8.59
N THR A 59 16.85 -2.61 9.42
CA THR A 59 15.64 -3.30 8.99
C THR A 59 14.61 -2.30 8.46
N ALA A 60 14.43 -1.15 9.12
CA ALA A 60 13.53 -0.10 8.64
C ALA A 60 13.96 0.43 7.26
N LYS A 61 15.25 0.71 7.05
CA LYS A 61 15.81 1.13 5.75
C LYS A 61 15.55 0.11 4.64
N SER A 62 15.94 -1.15 4.86
CA SER A 62 15.77 -2.21 3.86
C SER A 62 14.30 -2.54 3.58
N ARG A 63 13.43 -2.45 4.60
CA ARG A 63 11.99 -2.63 4.48
C ARG A 63 11.34 -1.47 3.72
N LEU A 64 11.76 -0.22 3.98
CA LEU A 64 11.30 0.95 3.24
C LEU A 64 11.64 0.82 1.75
N HIS A 65 12.89 0.47 1.42
CA HIS A 65 13.34 0.26 0.04
C HIS A 65 12.48 -0.79 -0.68
N ARG A 66 12.31 -1.97 -0.09
CA ARG A 66 11.48 -3.05 -0.66
C ARG A 66 10.02 -2.65 -0.83
N SER A 67 9.47 -1.88 0.12
CA SER A 67 8.09 -1.41 0.05
C SER A 67 7.89 -0.40 -1.06
N LEU A 68 8.82 0.55 -1.25
CA LEU A 68 8.80 1.48 -2.38
C LEU A 68 8.92 0.75 -3.72
N ALA A 69 9.81 -0.25 -3.81
CA ALA A 69 9.94 -1.07 -5.02
C ALA A 69 8.64 -1.83 -5.34
N ALA A 70 8.04 -2.48 -4.35
CA ALA A 70 6.76 -3.19 -4.52
C ALA A 70 5.62 -2.25 -4.93
N MET A 71 5.58 -1.02 -4.38
CA MET A 71 4.57 -0.03 -4.78
C MET A 71 4.75 0.44 -6.22
N ARG A 72 5.99 0.65 -6.68
CA ARG A 72 6.27 0.99 -8.09
C ARG A 72 5.75 -0.09 -9.03
N VAL A 73 6.07 -1.36 -8.75
CA VAL A 73 5.60 -2.51 -9.54
C VAL A 73 4.08 -2.58 -9.55
N ALA A 74 3.44 -2.39 -8.40
CA ALA A 74 1.97 -2.42 -8.30
C ALA A 74 1.31 -1.31 -9.13
N ILE A 75 1.88 -0.10 -9.14
CA ILE A 75 1.38 1.02 -9.95
C ILE A 75 1.52 0.71 -11.44
N THR A 76 2.68 0.21 -11.87
CA THR A 76 2.90 -0.17 -13.28
C THR A 76 1.92 -1.25 -13.73
N ALA A 77 1.71 -2.29 -12.93
CA ALA A 77 0.76 -3.37 -13.25
C ALA A 77 -0.70 -2.88 -13.33
N ASP A 78 -1.10 -1.92 -12.48
CA ASP A 78 -2.43 -1.30 -12.53
C ASP A 78 -2.60 -0.48 -13.81
N MET A 79 -1.57 0.29 -14.21
CA MET A 79 -1.57 1.05 -15.47
C MET A 79 -1.67 0.15 -16.72
N GLU A 80 -0.96 -0.98 -16.74
CA GLU A 80 -1.06 -1.98 -17.81
C GLU A 80 -2.45 -2.61 -17.88
N SER A 81 -3.04 -2.89 -16.71
CA SER A 81 -4.40 -3.41 -16.58
C SER A 81 -5.42 -2.43 -17.15
N ASP A 82 -5.30 -1.14 -16.81
CA ASP A 82 -6.16 -0.07 -17.31
C ASP A 82 -6.06 0.11 -18.84
N SER A 83 -4.84 0.11 -19.39
CA SER A 83 -4.61 0.22 -20.84
C SER A 83 -5.20 -0.98 -21.62
N SER A 84 -5.04 -2.18 -21.07
CA SER A 84 -5.63 -3.40 -21.66
C SER A 84 -7.16 -3.39 -21.59
N ALA A 85 -7.75 -2.81 -20.54
CA ALA A 85 -9.20 -2.67 -20.42
C ALA A 85 -9.77 -1.65 -21.42
N LEU A 86 -9.06 -0.54 -21.65
CA LEU A 86 -9.44 0.49 -22.63
C LEU A 86 -9.37 -0.04 -24.08
N SER A 87 -8.38 -0.87 -24.39
CA SER A 87 -8.22 -1.49 -25.71
C SER A 87 -9.29 -2.55 -26.01
N ARG A 88 -9.77 -3.29 -25.00
CA ARG A 88 -10.79 -4.33 -25.16
C ARG A 88 -12.22 -3.81 -25.32
N GLY A 89 -12.49 -2.55 -24.98
CA GLY A 89 -13.84 -1.96 -25.00
C GLY A 89 -14.24 -1.22 -26.28
N HIS A 90 -13.34 -1.05 -27.26
CA HIS A 90 -13.52 -0.14 -28.40
C HIS A 90 -13.80 -0.83 -29.77
N TYR A 91 -14.18 -2.11 -29.79
CA TYR A 91 -14.53 -2.84 -31.00
C TYR A 91 -15.86 -3.60 -30.87
N ALA A 92 -16.91 -2.94 -30.40
CA ALA A 92 -18.27 -3.47 -30.39
C ALA A 92 -19.27 -2.42 -30.88
#